data_AF-A0A7C1IN57-F1
#
_entry.id   AF-A0A7C1IN57-F1
#
_cell.length_a   1.000
_cell.length_b   1.000
_cell.length_c   1.000
_cell.angle_alpha   90.00
_cell.angle_beta   90.00
_cell.angle_gamma   90.00
#
_symmetry.space_group_name_H-M   'P 1'
#
loop_
_entity.id
_entity.type
_entity.pdbx_description
1 polymer ?
#
loop_
_entity_poly.entity_id
_entity_poly.type
_entity_poly.pdbx_seq_one_letter_code
_entity_poly.pdbx_strand_id
1 'polypeptide(L)'
;MHREYAIMKTTSFSKEGEFMQTLKCSNCGAELPVQNQFVRTVTCRFCDSVYLVRGSDSLESMGQAASLADYPSRLSVGMRGQLRGRDFTVLGRIRYSYDAGFWEEWQIGWDDGAPPDWLEEDEGLWVLYKRERIKSALPAYDTIRVGSVVPVNTYQVFVTEKRKARVTGYE
;
A
#
# COMPACT_ATOMS: atom_id res chain seq x y z
N MET A 1 21.90 -9.55 12.35
CA MET A 1 21.77 -9.99 10.94
C MET A 1 20.69 -9.12 10.29
N HIS A 2 21.06 -7.97 9.73
CA HIS A 2 20.09 -7.05 9.08
C HIS A 2 19.68 -7.64 7.73
N ARG A 3 18.41 -8.00 7.56
CA ARG A 3 17.84 -8.34 6.26
C ARG A 3 17.05 -7.13 5.80
N GLU A 4 17.55 -6.43 4.78
CA GLU A 4 16.81 -5.38 4.09
C GLU A 4 15.84 -6.05 3.12
N TYR A 5 14.56 -5.72 3.24
CA TYR A 5 13.50 -6.18 2.33
C TYR A 5 13.13 -5.00 1.43
N ALA A 6 13.21 -5.18 0.11
CA ALA A 6 12.73 -4.22 -0.87
C ALA A 6 11.46 -4.77 -1.50
N ILE A 7 10.33 -4.11 -1.25
CA ILE A 7 9.04 -4.43 -1.86
C ILE A 7 8.84 -3.49 -3.05
N MET A 8 8.51 -4.05 -4.21
CA MET A 8 8.23 -3.32 -5.43
C MET A 8 6.78 -3.64 -5.85
N LYS A 9 5.87 -2.68 -5.63
CA LYS A 9 4.43 -2.79 -5.94
C LYS A 9 4.15 -2.22 -7.33
N THR A 10 3.23 -2.82 -8.10
CA THR A 10 2.77 -2.31 -9.41
C THR A 10 1.24 -2.30 -9.49
N THR A 11 0.65 -1.16 -9.85
CA THR A 11 -0.79 -1.03 -10.16
C THR A 11 -0.98 -0.05 -11.33
N SER A 12 -1.87 -0.37 -12.28
CA SER A 12 -2.23 0.49 -13.42
C SER A 12 -3.63 1.07 -13.25
N PHE A 13 -3.83 2.34 -13.64
CA PHE A 13 -5.13 3.02 -13.68
C PHE A 13 -5.29 3.84 -14.97
N SER A 14 -6.53 3.94 -15.46
CA SER A 14 -6.96 4.81 -16.57
C SER A 14 -7.97 5.84 -16.06
N LYS A 15 -7.99 7.04 -16.65
CA LYS A 15 -8.60 8.26 -16.10
C LYS A 15 -9.71 8.78 -17.01
N GLU A 16 -10.89 9.12 -16.48
CA GLU A 16 -11.90 9.92 -17.18
C GLU A 16 -12.49 11.03 -16.29
N GLY A 17 -12.48 12.26 -16.85
CA GLY A 17 -13.33 13.44 -16.59
C GLY A 17 -13.54 13.93 -15.14
N GLU A 18 -12.85 14.99 -14.70
CA GLU A 18 -13.02 15.57 -13.36
C GLU A 18 -13.24 17.09 -13.34
N PHE A 19 -14.19 17.52 -12.50
CA PHE A 19 -14.26 18.87 -11.97
C PHE A 19 -13.11 19.04 -10.96
N MET A 20 -11.94 19.46 -11.44
CA MET A 20 -10.73 19.54 -10.62
C MET A 20 -10.54 20.97 -10.11
N GLN A 21 -10.68 21.15 -8.80
CA GLN A 21 -10.40 22.42 -8.14
C GLN A 21 -9.21 22.25 -7.18
N THR A 22 -8.23 23.14 -7.23
CA THR A 22 -7.07 23.09 -6.35
C THR A 22 -7.18 24.15 -5.26
N LEU A 23 -7.31 23.70 -4.01
CA LEU A 23 -7.25 24.56 -2.82
C LEU A 23 -5.83 24.58 -2.25
N LYS A 24 -5.56 25.48 -1.30
CA LYS A 24 -4.26 25.53 -0.60
C LYS A 24 -4.44 25.17 0.88
N CYS A 25 -3.59 24.29 1.37
CA CYS A 25 -3.49 23.96 2.78
C CYS A 25 -3.10 25.22 3.57
N SER A 26 -3.95 25.66 4.51
CA SER A 26 -3.66 26.82 5.34
C SER A 26 -2.55 26.58 6.38
N ASN A 27 -2.17 25.32 6.63
CA ASN A 27 -1.14 24.96 7.60
C ASN A 27 0.28 24.93 6.98
N CYS A 28 0.43 24.41 5.75
CA CYS A 28 1.76 24.26 5.12
C CYS A 28 1.88 24.84 3.70
N GLY A 29 0.80 25.39 3.14
CA GLY A 29 0.79 26.01 1.81
C GLY A 29 0.72 25.02 0.63
N ALA A 30 0.71 23.71 0.89
CA ALA A 30 0.63 22.69 -0.15
C ALA A 30 -0.71 22.70 -0.92
N GLU A 31 -0.67 22.23 -2.16
CA GLU A 31 -1.87 22.05 -2.99
C GLU A 31 -2.74 20.91 -2.48
N LEU A 32 -4.05 21.17 -2.43
CA LEU A 32 -5.11 20.25 -2.04
C LEU A 32 -6.06 20.08 -3.24
N PRO A 33 -5.81 19.09 -4.12
CA PRO A 33 -6.71 18.82 -5.24
C PRO A 33 -8.03 18.24 -4.75
N VAL A 34 -9.13 18.88 -5.11
CA VAL A 34 -10.51 18.45 -4.88
C VAL A 34 -11.07 17.94 -6.21
N GLN A 35 -11.34 16.64 -6.24
CA GLN A 35 -11.66 15.88 -7.46
C GLN A 35 -13.07 16.13 -8.01
N ASN A 36 -14.01 16.54 -7.17
CA ASN A 36 -15.35 16.95 -7.57
C ASN A 36 -16.07 17.74 -6.46
N GLN A 37 -17.18 18.39 -6.81
CA GLN A 37 -17.99 19.23 -5.91
C GLN A 37 -18.68 18.49 -4.73
N PHE A 38 -18.67 17.15 -4.72
CA PHE A 38 -19.28 16.35 -3.64
C PHE A 38 -18.31 16.04 -2.51
N VAL A 39 -17.01 16.30 -2.70
CA VAL A 39 -16.00 16.15 -1.66
C VAL A 39 -16.30 17.11 -0.51
N ARG A 40 -16.48 16.56 0.70
CA ARG A 40 -16.78 17.34 1.92
C ARG A 40 -15.59 17.48 2.85
N THR A 41 -14.59 16.63 2.73
CA THR A 41 -13.37 16.69 3.53
C THR A 41 -12.15 16.44 2.67
N VAL A 42 -11.04 17.10 2.99
CA VAL A 42 -9.75 16.92 2.33
C VAL A 42 -8.63 16.88 3.36
N THR A 43 -7.71 15.92 3.21
CA THR A 43 -6.54 15.77 4.09
C THR A 43 -5.28 16.19 3.34
N CYS A 44 -4.46 17.03 3.97
CA CYS A 44 -3.17 17.42 3.42
C CYS A 44 -2.17 16.27 3.53
N ARG A 45 -1.74 15.71 2.40
CA ARG A 45 -0.72 14.64 2.34
C ARG A 45 0.68 15.02 2.88
N PHE A 46 0.92 16.30 3.19
CA PHE A 46 2.22 16.81 3.62
C PHE A 46 2.29 17.09 5.13
N CYS A 47 1.17 17.35 5.79
CA CYS A 47 1.15 17.74 7.21
C CYS A 47 -0.06 17.18 7.98
N ASP A 48 -0.81 16.30 7.32
CA ASP A 48 -1.99 15.58 7.82
C ASP A 48 -3.13 16.47 8.32
N SER A 49 -3.11 17.77 8.03
CA SER A 49 -4.22 18.67 8.36
C SER A 49 -5.46 18.30 7.56
N VAL A 50 -6.58 18.11 8.26
CA VAL A 50 -7.89 17.78 7.70
C VAL A 50 -8.73 19.05 7.63
N TYR A 51 -9.41 19.23 6.52
CA TYR A 51 -10.28 20.37 6.28
C TYR A 51 -11.67 19.91 5.83
N LEU A 52 -12.69 20.63 6.26
CA LEU A 52 -14.02 20.57 5.64
C LEU A 52 -14.03 21.47 4.41
N VAL A 53 -14.51 20.97 3.28
CA VAL A 53 -14.71 21.73 2.05
C VAL A 53 -16.12 22.30 2.06
N ARG A 54 -16.24 23.63 2.23
CA ARG A 54 -17.51 24.35 2.16
C ARG A 54 -17.59 25.15 0.85
N GLY A 55 -18.52 24.74 -0.02
CA GLY A 55 -18.75 25.41 -1.29
C GLY A 55 -17.52 25.39 -2.19
N SER A 56 -17.38 26.39 -3.03
CA SER A 56 -16.31 26.46 -4.03
C SER A 56 -14.98 26.97 -3.49
N ASP A 57 -14.86 27.57 -2.30
CA ASP A 57 -13.61 28.30 -1.99
C ASP A 57 -13.17 28.30 -0.51
N SER A 58 -13.89 27.62 0.38
CA SER A 58 -13.59 27.71 1.81
C SER A 58 -13.19 26.37 2.44
N LEU A 59 -12.05 26.40 3.13
CA LEU A 59 -11.54 25.31 3.97
C LEU A 59 -11.72 25.69 5.44
N GLU A 60 -12.45 24.86 6.18
CA GLU A 60 -12.53 24.96 7.63
C GLU A 60 -11.59 23.91 8.24
N SER A 61 -10.59 24.34 9.01
CA SER A 61 -9.64 23.42 9.66
C SER A 61 -10.35 22.57 10.70
N MET A 62 -10.24 21.25 10.56
CA MET A 62 -10.84 20.27 11.48
C MET A 62 -9.81 19.62 12.43
N GLY A 63 -8.53 19.97 12.32
CA GLY A 63 -7.43 19.35 13.08
C GLY A 63 -6.50 18.52 12.20
N GLN A 64 -5.77 17.58 12.80
CA GLN A 64 -4.95 16.60 12.08
C GLN A 64 -5.69 15.28 11.96
N ALA A 65 -5.46 14.57 10.85
CA ALA A 65 -6.04 13.26 10.60
C ALA A 65 -5.59 12.31 11.71
N ALA A 66 -6.56 11.71 12.40
CA ALA A 66 -6.27 10.58 13.26
C ALA A 66 -5.80 9.42 12.36
N SER A 67 -4.82 8.65 12.83
CA SER A 67 -4.49 7.36 12.21
C SER A 67 -5.77 6.52 12.12
N LEU A 68 -6.02 5.93 10.95
CA LEU A 68 -7.08 4.93 10.83
C LEU A 68 -6.78 3.80 11.83
N ALA A 69 -7.81 3.34 12.54
CA ALA A 69 -7.68 2.25 13.49
C ALA A 69 -7.29 0.95 12.77
N ASP A 70 -6.47 0.12 13.43
CA ASP A 70 -6.20 -1.26 13.01
C ASP A 70 -7.54 -2.00 12.87
N TYR A 71 -7.98 -2.26 11.64
CA TYR A 71 -9.08 -3.18 11.44
C TYR A 71 -8.57 -4.60 11.71
N PRO A 72 -9.30 -5.42 12.49
CA PRO A 72 -8.94 -6.82 12.67
C PRO A 72 -8.96 -7.50 11.29
N SER A 73 -7.86 -8.17 10.95
CA SER A 73 -7.79 -8.97 9.72
C SER A 73 -8.89 -10.02 9.71
N ARG A 74 -9.39 -10.32 8.51
CA ARG A 74 -10.32 -11.44 8.31
C ARG A 74 -9.60 -12.79 8.26
N LEU A 75 -8.27 -12.81 8.24
CA LEU A 75 -7.46 -14.01 8.22
C LEU A 75 -6.98 -14.35 9.63
N SER A 76 -6.78 -15.64 9.85
CA SER A 76 -6.11 -16.18 11.03
C SER A 76 -5.28 -17.38 10.62
N VAL A 77 -4.19 -17.66 11.34
CA VAL A 77 -3.38 -18.86 11.09
C VAL A 77 -4.24 -20.11 11.22
N GLY A 78 -4.09 -21.06 10.30
CA GLY A 78 -4.90 -22.28 10.19
C GLY A 78 -6.24 -22.09 9.46
N MET A 79 -6.63 -20.86 9.11
CA MET A 79 -7.82 -20.62 8.29
C MET A 79 -7.67 -21.28 6.92
N ARG A 80 -8.75 -21.87 6.42
CA ARG A 80 -8.83 -22.40 5.06
C ARG A 80 -9.72 -21.50 4.21
N GLY A 81 -9.41 -21.41 2.93
CA GLY A 81 -10.20 -20.66 1.96
C GLY A 81 -9.96 -21.14 0.54
N GLN A 82 -10.60 -20.45 -0.40
CA GLN A 82 -10.44 -20.71 -1.82
C GLN A 82 -10.14 -19.42 -2.55
N LEU A 83 -9.11 -19.43 -3.39
CA LEU A 83 -8.76 -18.30 -4.26
C LEU A 83 -8.81 -18.76 -5.72
N ARG A 84 -9.74 -18.20 -6.51
CA ARG A 84 -9.94 -18.56 -7.93
C ARG A 84 -10.10 -20.08 -8.16
N GLY A 85 -10.86 -20.74 -7.30
CA GLY A 85 -11.10 -22.20 -7.40
C GLY A 85 -9.98 -23.07 -6.84
N ARG A 86 -8.95 -22.47 -6.23
CA ARG A 86 -7.81 -23.19 -5.64
C ARG A 86 -7.82 -23.07 -4.12
N ASP A 87 -7.85 -24.22 -3.45
CA ASP A 87 -7.92 -24.27 -2.00
C ASP A 87 -6.57 -23.94 -1.37
N PHE A 88 -6.61 -23.16 -0.29
CA PHE A 88 -5.43 -22.77 0.47
C PHE A 88 -5.68 -22.81 1.98
N THR A 89 -4.58 -22.93 2.72
CA THR A 89 -4.53 -22.80 4.17
C THR A 89 -3.57 -21.66 4.54
N VAL A 90 -3.98 -20.77 5.45
CA VAL A 90 -3.11 -19.74 6.02
C VAL A 90 -2.10 -20.40 6.94
N LEU A 91 -0.81 -20.27 6.62
CA LEU A 91 0.29 -20.93 7.34
C LEU A 91 0.90 -20.05 8.43
N GLY A 92 0.85 -18.73 8.25
CA GLY A 92 1.46 -17.78 9.17
C GLY A 92 1.23 -16.34 8.72
N ARG A 93 1.61 -15.41 9.59
CA ARG A 93 1.51 -13.96 9.39
C ARG A 93 2.80 -13.30 9.81
N ILE A 94 3.15 -12.20 9.13
CA ILE A 94 4.22 -11.31 9.54
C ILE A 94 3.72 -9.85 9.47
N ARG A 95 4.13 -9.04 10.45
CA ARG A 95 3.89 -7.59 10.47
C ARG A 95 5.18 -6.83 10.29
N TYR A 96 5.14 -5.87 9.38
CA TYR A 96 6.20 -4.91 9.13
C TYR A 96 5.74 -3.53 9.57
N SER A 97 6.54 -2.82 10.36
CA SER A 97 6.27 -1.44 10.77
C SER A 97 7.29 -0.47 10.19
N TYR A 98 6.82 0.73 9.88
CA TYR A 98 7.58 1.88 9.39
C TYR A 98 7.06 3.15 10.07
N ASP A 99 7.71 4.29 9.84
CA ASP A 99 7.46 5.52 10.61
C ASP A 99 6.01 6.03 10.55
N ALA A 100 5.28 5.71 9.49
CA ALA A 100 3.90 6.17 9.25
C ALA A 100 2.85 5.05 9.39
N GLY A 101 3.23 3.83 9.78
CA GLY A 101 2.26 2.73 9.92
C GLY A 101 2.87 1.34 9.89
N PHE A 102 2.07 0.37 9.49
CA PHE A 102 2.49 -1.01 9.29
C PHE A 102 1.74 -1.62 8.13
N TRP A 103 2.24 -2.75 7.63
CA TRP A 103 1.48 -3.65 6.75
C TRP A 103 1.73 -5.08 7.19
N GLU A 104 0.90 -5.98 6.68
CA GLU A 104 0.94 -7.38 7.04
C GLU A 104 0.88 -8.26 5.82
N GLU A 105 1.61 -9.36 5.91
CA GLU A 105 1.62 -10.37 4.87
C GLU A 105 1.32 -11.73 5.49
N TRP A 106 0.48 -12.49 4.81
CA TRP A 106 0.01 -13.81 5.18
C TRP A 106 0.65 -14.82 4.26
N GLN A 107 1.37 -15.79 4.81
CA GLN A 107 1.83 -16.90 3.99
C GLN A 107 0.68 -17.90 3.82
N ILE A 108 0.40 -18.30 2.59
CA ILE A 108 -0.61 -19.30 2.28
C ILE A 108 0.05 -20.54 1.65
N GLY A 109 -0.43 -21.72 2.05
CA GLY A 109 -0.08 -23.01 1.47
C GLY A 109 -1.22 -23.49 0.58
N TRP A 110 -0.88 -24.07 -0.57
CA TRP A 110 -1.86 -24.61 -1.50
C TRP A 110 -2.09 -26.10 -1.23
N ASP A 111 -3.36 -26.51 -1.19
CA ASP A 111 -3.72 -27.91 -0.90
C ASP A 111 -3.34 -28.87 -2.06
N ASP A 112 -3.03 -28.33 -3.24
CA ASP A 112 -2.50 -29.09 -4.40
C ASP A 112 -0.98 -29.33 -4.36
N GLY A 113 -0.30 -28.90 -3.28
CA GLY A 113 1.12 -29.14 -3.05
C GLY A 113 2.07 -28.20 -3.79
N ALA A 114 1.60 -27.17 -4.50
CA ALA A 114 2.52 -26.20 -5.07
C ALA A 114 3.16 -25.30 -3.99
N PRO A 115 4.26 -24.59 -4.33
CA PRO A 115 4.98 -23.76 -3.37
C PRO A 115 4.09 -22.68 -2.73
N PRO A 116 4.32 -22.33 -1.46
CA PRO A 116 3.53 -21.31 -0.78
C PRO A 116 3.71 -19.93 -1.41
N ASP A 117 2.64 -19.16 -1.39
CA ASP A 117 2.57 -17.78 -1.87
C ASP A 117 2.29 -16.83 -0.69
N TRP A 118 2.38 -15.52 -0.94
CA TRP A 118 2.12 -14.49 0.06
C TRP A 118 0.89 -13.69 -0.32
N LEU A 119 0.07 -13.38 0.67
CA LEU A 119 -1.14 -12.58 0.52
C LEU A 119 -0.98 -11.35 1.40
N GLU A 120 -0.94 -10.17 0.78
CA GLU A 120 -0.93 -8.89 1.48
C GLU A 120 -2.37 -8.42 1.66
N GLU A 121 -2.65 -7.89 2.84
CA GLU A 121 -3.89 -7.17 3.15
C GLU A 121 -3.52 -5.70 3.40
N ASP A 122 -3.95 -4.82 2.50
CA ASP A 122 -3.60 -3.39 2.53
C ASP A 122 -4.79 -2.56 2.03
N GLU A 123 -5.24 -1.58 2.81
CA GLU A 123 -6.37 -0.67 2.51
C GLU A 123 -7.65 -1.36 1.97
N GLY A 124 -7.96 -2.57 2.45
CA GLY A 124 -9.13 -3.34 2.01
C GLY A 124 -8.94 -4.05 0.66
N LEU A 125 -7.75 -3.97 0.06
CA LEU A 125 -7.31 -4.74 -1.08
C LEU A 125 -6.48 -5.94 -0.64
N TRP A 126 -6.60 -7.01 -1.42
CA TRP A 126 -5.92 -8.27 -1.18
C TRP A 126 -5.06 -8.57 -2.39
N VAL A 127 -3.74 -8.64 -2.19
CA VAL A 127 -2.78 -8.84 -3.27
C VAL A 127 -2.04 -10.16 -3.06
N LEU A 128 -2.16 -11.06 -4.03
CA LEU A 128 -1.41 -12.31 -4.03
C LEU A 128 -0.06 -12.11 -4.74
N TYR A 129 1.02 -12.33 -4.00
CA TYR A 129 2.39 -12.37 -4.49
C TYR A 129 2.85 -13.81 -4.68
N LYS A 130 3.33 -14.08 -5.90
CA LYS A 130 3.98 -15.34 -6.23
C LYS A 130 5.48 -15.19 -6.13
N ARG A 131 6.13 -16.23 -5.62
CA ARG A 131 7.59 -16.27 -5.58
C ARG A 131 8.15 -16.36 -7.01
N GLU A 132 8.99 -15.39 -7.37
CA GLU A 132 9.79 -15.41 -8.59
C GLU A 132 11.26 -15.58 -8.24
N ARG A 133 11.97 -16.50 -8.92
CA ARG A 133 13.41 -16.65 -8.74
C ARG A 133 14.14 -15.58 -9.55
N ILE A 134 14.83 -14.68 -8.88
CA ILE A 134 15.66 -13.65 -9.52
C ILE A 134 16.85 -14.31 -10.23
N LYS A 135 16.99 -14.05 -11.53
CA LYS A 135 18.05 -14.61 -12.39
C LYS A 135 19.13 -13.60 -12.77
N SER A 136 18.92 -12.32 -12.48
CA SER A 136 19.80 -11.21 -12.84
C SER A 136 20.07 -10.32 -11.63
N ALA A 137 21.16 -9.55 -11.67
CA ALA A 137 21.47 -8.61 -10.61
C ALA A 137 20.39 -7.51 -10.54
N LEU A 138 19.86 -7.26 -9.35
CA LEU A 138 18.95 -6.15 -9.10
C LEU A 138 19.75 -4.88 -8.81
N PRO A 139 19.25 -3.69 -9.18
CA PRO A 139 19.85 -2.43 -8.76
C PRO A 139 19.91 -2.34 -7.24
N ALA A 140 20.96 -1.73 -6.71
CA ALA A 140 21.08 -1.50 -5.28
C ALA A 140 19.95 -0.60 -4.78
N TYR A 141 19.47 -0.83 -3.55
CA TYR A 141 18.35 -0.09 -2.97
C TYR A 141 18.49 1.42 -3.16
N ASP A 142 19.65 2.01 -2.83
CA ASP A 142 19.86 3.46 -2.91
C ASP A 142 19.79 4.03 -4.34
N THR A 143 20.01 3.20 -5.36
CA THR A 143 19.94 3.62 -6.78
C THR A 143 18.53 3.61 -7.35
N ILE A 144 17.61 2.87 -6.73
CA ILE A 144 16.22 2.77 -7.18
C ILE A 144 15.46 4.04 -6.81
N ARG A 145 14.67 4.57 -7.75
CA ARG A 145 13.82 5.76 -7.57
C ARG A 145 12.36 5.41 -7.75
N VAL A 146 11.49 5.98 -6.92
CA VAL A 146 10.05 5.96 -7.18
C VAL A 146 9.77 6.61 -8.53
N GLY A 147 8.84 6.04 -9.30
CA GLY A 147 8.52 6.46 -10.66
C GLY A 147 9.47 5.91 -11.74
N SER A 148 10.50 5.16 -11.37
CA SER A 148 11.38 4.47 -12.33
C SER A 148 10.84 3.09 -12.70
N VAL A 149 11.32 2.55 -13.81
CA VAL A 149 11.08 1.16 -14.22
C VAL A 149 12.37 0.36 -13.99
N VAL A 150 12.27 -0.73 -13.24
CA VAL A 150 13.36 -1.66 -12.95
C VAL A 150 13.11 -2.97 -13.71
N PRO A 151 14.04 -3.41 -14.59
CA PRO A 151 13.93 -4.71 -15.22
C PRO A 151 14.20 -5.81 -14.18
N VAL A 152 13.28 -6.77 -14.07
CA VAL A 152 13.42 -7.94 -13.21
C VAL A 152 13.08 -9.18 -14.03
N ASN A 153 14.08 -10.01 -14.33
CA ASN A 153 13.93 -11.12 -15.27
C ASN A 153 13.33 -10.63 -16.60
N THR A 154 12.12 -11.08 -16.95
CA THR A 154 11.37 -10.65 -18.15
C THR A 154 10.38 -9.53 -17.87
N TYR A 155 10.24 -9.10 -16.62
CA TYR A 155 9.29 -8.08 -16.20
C TYR A 155 9.91 -6.68 -16.24
N GLN A 156 9.11 -5.70 -16.66
CA GLN A 156 9.39 -4.29 -16.50
C GLN A 156 8.58 -3.79 -15.31
N VAL A 157 9.23 -3.61 -14.16
CA VAL A 157 8.52 -3.33 -12.92
C VAL A 157 8.59 -1.83 -12.61
N PHE A 158 7.44 -1.18 -12.58
CA PHE A 158 7.34 0.21 -12.20
C PHE A 158 7.37 0.36 -10.68
N VAL A 159 8.27 1.20 -10.17
CA VAL A 159 8.46 1.42 -8.74
C VAL A 159 7.45 2.46 -8.27
N THR A 160 6.34 2.03 -7.67
CA THR A 160 5.35 2.96 -7.08
C THR A 160 5.82 3.53 -5.74
N GLU A 161 6.70 2.81 -5.05
CA GLU A 161 7.03 3.07 -3.66
C GLU A 161 8.42 2.53 -3.30
N LYS A 162 9.08 3.19 -2.34
CA LYS A 162 10.35 2.75 -1.76
C LYS A 162 10.36 3.07 -0.26
N ARG A 163 10.49 2.05 0.59
CA ARG A 163 10.49 2.19 2.05
C ARG A 163 11.52 1.29 2.71
N LYS A 164 11.89 1.65 3.94
CA LYS A 164 12.53 0.75 4.91
C LYS A 164 11.52 0.44 6.01
N ALA A 165 11.45 -0.81 6.43
CA ALA A 165 10.60 -1.24 7.53
C ALA A 165 11.31 -2.27 8.39
N ARG A 166 10.72 -2.56 9.55
CA ARG A 166 11.21 -3.56 10.49
C ARG A 166 10.10 -4.57 10.75
N VAL A 167 10.48 -5.83 10.87
CA VAL A 167 9.57 -6.87 11.36
C VAL A 167 9.30 -6.59 12.84
N THR A 168 8.02 -6.50 13.21
CA THR A 168 7.59 -6.19 14.58
C THR A 168 6.75 -7.30 15.21
N GLY A 169 6.25 -8.25 14.42
CA GLY A 169 5.50 -9.41 14.91
C GLY A 169 5.36 -10.50 13.87
N TYR A 170 5.10 -11.72 14.33
CA TYR A 170 4.81 -12.89 13.51
C TYR A 170 4.02 -13.92 14.33
N GLU A 171 3.20 -14.71 13.64
CA GLU A 171 2.45 -15.85 14.20
C GLU A 171 2.29 -16.97 13.17
#